data_AF-A0A1G0M6S5-F1
#
_entry.id   AF-A0A1G0M6S5-F1
#
_cell.length_a   1.000
_cell.length_b   1.000
_cell.length_c   1.000
_cell.angle_alpha   90.00
_cell.angle_beta   90.00
_cell.angle_gamma   90.00
#
_symmetry.space_group_name_H-M   'P 1'
#
loop_
_entity.id
_entity.type
_entity.pdbx_description
1 polymer ?
#
loop_
_entity_poly.entity_id
_entity_poly.type
_entity_poly.pdbx_seq_one_letter_code
_entity_poly.pdbx_strand_id
1 'polypeptide(L)'
;MTEGNRDTWQEFQNNTASFKDQIVPVRGFSTAVVDKVAVCVKSLDLLFIDGDHSYDGVKADWKAYKHFLRPGSIVVFHDSGWAEGVKRVIEEDVMPLISSYDYLPNMWWGVIK
;
A
#
# COMPACT_ATOMS: atom_id res chain seq x y z
N MET A 1 -4.58 15.94 2.46
CA MET A 1 -3.48 16.26 3.40
C MET A 1 -3.31 17.76 3.52
N THR A 2 -2.95 18.27 4.70
CA THR A 2 -2.81 19.70 5.01
C THR A 2 -1.53 20.34 4.49
N GLU A 3 -0.59 19.55 3.95
CA GLU A 3 0.77 19.99 3.60
C GLU A 3 0.89 20.70 2.22
N GLY A 4 -0.21 20.80 1.47
CA GLY A 4 -0.21 21.42 0.14
C GLY A 4 0.52 20.60 -0.93
N ASN A 5 0.70 21.18 -2.12
CA ASN A 5 1.42 20.54 -3.23
C ASN A 5 2.93 20.73 -3.04
N ARG A 6 3.63 19.69 -2.58
CA ARG A 6 5.08 19.66 -2.43
C ARG A 6 5.66 18.50 -3.23
N ASP A 7 6.60 18.77 -4.14
CA ASP A 7 7.39 17.70 -4.77
C ASP A 7 8.51 17.27 -3.81
N THR A 8 8.40 16.07 -3.25
CA THR A 8 9.35 15.49 -2.29
C THR A 8 10.40 14.59 -2.96
N TRP A 9 10.47 14.56 -4.30
CA TRP A 9 11.32 13.62 -5.04
C TRP A 9 12.80 13.71 -4.66
N GLN A 10 13.37 14.92 -4.62
CA GLN A 10 14.78 15.09 -4.29
C GLN A 10 15.08 14.67 -2.84
N GLU A 11 14.17 14.95 -1.92
CA GLU A 11 14.30 14.56 -0.51
C GLU A 11 14.26 13.03 -0.36
N PHE A 12 13.33 12.36 -1.05
CA PHE A 12 13.28 10.90 -1.10
C PHE A 12 14.59 10.30 -1.61
N GLN A 13 15.14 10.81 -2.72
CA GLN A 13 16.42 10.33 -3.27
C GLN A 13 17.58 10.52 -2.29
N ASN A 14 17.63 11.66 -1.59
CA ASN A 14 18.67 11.93 -0.60
C ASN A 14 18.56 11.00 0.61
N ASN A 15 17.34 10.85 1.15
CA ASN A 15 17.09 10.03 2.34
C ASN A 15 17.32 8.54 2.09
N THR A 16 17.15 8.08 0.85
CA THR A 16 17.28 6.67 0.45
C THR A 16 18.59 6.36 -0.30
N ALA A 17 19.52 7.31 -0.40
CA ALA A 17 20.72 7.20 -1.23
C ALA A 17 21.55 5.93 -0.94
N SER A 18 21.66 5.52 0.33
CA SER A 18 22.39 4.31 0.75
C SER A 18 21.74 2.99 0.30
N PHE A 19 20.47 3.02 -0.11
CA PHE A 19 19.69 1.85 -0.51
C PHE A 19 19.23 1.91 -1.97
N LYS A 20 19.79 2.83 -2.78
CA LYS A 20 19.39 3.06 -4.18
C LYS A 20 19.37 1.80 -5.05
N ASP A 21 20.21 0.81 -4.74
CA ASP A 21 20.32 -0.44 -5.50
C ASP A 21 19.27 -1.49 -5.06
N GLN A 22 18.57 -1.24 -3.96
CA GLN A 22 17.50 -2.08 -3.41
C GLN A 22 16.11 -1.46 -3.61
N ILE A 23 16.03 -0.19 -4.01
CA ILE A 23 14.79 0.57 -4.13
C ILE A 23 14.57 0.95 -5.59
N VAL A 24 13.44 0.51 -6.15
CA VAL A 24 12.97 0.94 -7.47
C VAL A 24 11.79 1.90 -7.29
N PRO A 25 12.02 3.22 -7.32
CA PRO A 25 10.93 4.19 -7.19
C PRO A 25 10.10 4.29 -8.47
N VAL A 26 8.77 4.33 -8.32
CA VAL A 26 7.83 4.53 -9.43
C VAL A 26 7.00 5.78 -9.14
N ARG A 27 7.18 6.84 -9.96
CA ARG A 27 6.48 8.12 -9.77
C ARG A 27 5.15 8.16 -10.52
N GLY A 28 4.08 8.52 -9.81
CA GLY A 28 2.73 8.75 -10.32
C GLY A 28 1.69 8.28 -9.31
N PHE A 29 0.40 8.48 -9.63
CA PHE A 29 -0.67 7.84 -8.87
C PHE A 29 -0.55 6.31 -9.03
N SER A 30 -0.62 5.59 -7.91
CA SER A 30 -0.62 4.12 -7.79
C SER A 30 -1.44 3.44 -8.90
N THR A 31 -2.68 3.90 -9.10
CA THR A 31 -3.62 3.39 -10.11
C THR A 31 -3.18 3.65 -11.55
N ALA A 32 -2.39 4.71 -11.81
CA ALA A 32 -1.91 5.07 -13.13
C ALA A 32 -0.54 4.44 -13.47
N VAL A 33 0.15 3.87 -12.49
CA VAL A 33 1.50 3.30 -12.67
C VAL A 33 1.57 1.80 -12.46
N VAL A 34 0.44 1.14 -12.19
CA VAL A 34 0.37 -0.31 -11.97
C VAL A 34 1.01 -1.11 -13.11
N ASP A 35 0.81 -0.70 -14.37
CA ASP A 35 1.42 -1.39 -15.52
C ASP A 35 2.95 -1.31 -15.51
N LYS A 36 3.51 -0.19 -15.06
CA LYS A 36 4.97 -0.04 -14.90
C LYS A 36 5.51 -0.97 -13.83
N VAL A 37 4.75 -1.18 -12.75
CA VAL A 37 5.10 -2.13 -11.69
C VAL A 37 4.99 -3.57 -12.22
N ALA A 38 3.94 -3.89 -12.95
CA ALA A 38 3.67 -5.23 -13.49
C ALA A 38 4.78 -5.74 -14.44
N VAL A 39 5.49 -4.83 -15.12
CA VAL A 39 6.65 -5.19 -15.96
C VAL A 39 7.79 -5.82 -15.13
N CYS A 40 7.97 -5.38 -13.90
CA CYS A 40 9.10 -5.77 -13.06
C CYS A 40 8.71 -6.70 -11.89
N VAL A 41 7.43 -6.73 -11.52
CA VAL A 41 6.92 -7.45 -10.35
C VAL A 41 5.90 -8.49 -10.78
N LYS A 42 6.24 -9.76 -10.60
CA LYS A 42 5.32 -10.88 -10.84
C LYS A 42 4.46 -11.22 -9.63
N SER A 43 5.00 -11.02 -8.43
CA SER A 43 4.31 -11.28 -7.17
C SER A 43 4.91 -10.46 -6.04
N LEU A 44 4.10 -10.13 -5.04
CA LEU A 44 4.51 -9.40 -3.83
C LEU A 44 4.46 -10.32 -2.61
N ASP A 45 5.54 -10.36 -1.84
CA ASP A 45 5.54 -10.97 -0.50
C ASP A 45 4.91 -10.05 0.55
N LEU A 46 5.01 -8.74 0.33
CA LEU A 46 4.42 -7.71 1.19
C LEU A 46 3.85 -6.59 0.33
N LEU A 47 2.63 -6.14 0.66
CA LEU A 47 2.00 -4.93 0.13
C LEU A 47 1.67 -4.00 1.29
N PHE A 48 2.22 -2.79 1.28
CA PHE A 48 1.97 -1.74 2.27
C PHE A 48 1.16 -0.62 1.63
N ILE A 49 0.00 -0.29 2.18
CA ILE A 49 -0.89 0.77 1.69
C ILE A 49 -0.97 1.89 2.74
N ASP A 50 -0.52 3.07 2.33
CA ASP A 50 -0.51 4.31 3.10
C ASP A 50 -0.74 5.47 2.12
N GLY A 51 -1.99 5.89 2.01
CA GLY A 51 -2.50 6.66 0.88
C GLY A 51 -3.25 7.92 1.31
N ASP A 52 -4.29 8.29 0.59
CA ASP A 52 -5.05 9.53 0.86
C ASP A 52 -6.11 9.40 1.98
N HIS A 53 -6.27 8.19 2.53
CA HIS A 53 -7.21 7.80 3.59
C HIS A 53 -8.69 7.85 3.21
N SER A 54 -9.01 8.20 1.96
CA SER A 54 -10.36 8.12 1.44
C SER A 54 -10.72 6.65 1.16
N TYR A 55 -11.98 6.28 1.36
CA TYR A 55 -12.45 4.93 1.03
C TYR A 55 -12.17 4.60 -0.44
N ASP A 56 -12.50 5.52 -1.35
CA ASP A 56 -12.34 5.30 -2.79
C ASP A 56 -10.87 5.19 -3.20
N GLY A 57 -9.99 6.02 -2.64
CA GLY A 57 -8.55 5.99 -2.89
C GLY A 57 -7.92 4.68 -2.40
N VAL A 58 -8.13 4.33 -1.13
CA VAL A 58 -7.59 3.10 -0.54
C VAL A 58 -8.14 1.85 -1.25
N LYS A 59 -9.42 1.85 -1.62
CA LYS A 59 -10.03 0.74 -2.38
C LYS A 59 -9.44 0.63 -3.78
N ALA A 60 -9.16 1.76 -4.43
CA ALA A 60 -8.52 1.78 -5.74
C ALA A 60 -7.09 1.23 -5.67
N ASP A 61 -6.31 1.62 -4.66
CA ASP A 61 -4.97 1.08 -4.40
C ASP A 61 -4.99 -0.42 -4.17
N TRP A 62 -5.87 -0.88 -3.28
CA TRP A 62 -6.07 -2.31 -3.02
C TRP A 62 -6.41 -3.08 -4.30
N LYS A 63 -7.38 -2.61 -5.08
CA LYS A 63 -7.76 -3.27 -6.35
C LYS A 63 -6.62 -3.29 -7.36
N ALA A 64 -5.85 -2.21 -7.44
CA ALA A 64 -4.73 -2.10 -8.37
C ALA A 64 -3.61 -3.09 -8.04
N TYR A 65 -3.36 -3.42 -6.76
CA TYR A 65 -2.20 -4.23 -6.38
C TYR A 65 -2.50 -5.62 -5.82
N LYS A 66 -3.72 -5.91 -5.38
CA LYS A 66 -4.05 -7.20 -4.74
C LYS A 66 -3.75 -8.42 -5.61
N HIS A 67 -3.78 -8.28 -6.93
CA HIS A 67 -3.56 -9.39 -7.87
C HIS A 67 -2.09 -9.84 -7.94
N PHE A 68 -1.16 -9.07 -7.38
CA PHE A 68 0.23 -9.51 -7.20
C PHE A 68 0.42 -10.36 -5.94
N LEU A 69 -0.56 -10.40 -5.04
CA LEU A 69 -0.47 -11.17 -3.80
C LEU A 69 -0.71 -12.66 -4.06
N ARG A 70 -0.02 -13.49 -3.29
CA ARG A 70 -0.12 -14.95 -3.29
C ARG A 70 -0.49 -15.45 -1.89
N PRO A 71 -0.95 -16.70 -1.73
CA PRO A 71 -1.10 -17.30 -0.42
C PRO A 71 0.19 -17.12 0.41
N GLY A 72 0.04 -16.63 1.64
CA GLY A 72 1.15 -16.30 2.54
C GLY A 72 1.72 -14.88 2.39
N SER A 73 1.34 -14.11 1.38
CA SER A 73 1.71 -12.69 1.28
C SER A 73 1.09 -11.89 2.43
N ILE A 74 1.79 -10.85 2.87
CA ILE A 74 1.32 -9.93 3.92
C ILE A 74 0.78 -8.66 3.27
N VAL A 75 -0.40 -8.23 3.68
CA VAL A 75 -0.91 -6.90 3.38
C VAL A 75 -0.96 -6.06 4.66
N VAL A 76 -0.50 -4.82 4.58
CA VAL A 76 -0.45 -3.86 5.69
C VAL A 76 -1.21 -2.60 5.28
N PHE A 77 -2.03 -2.09 6.19
CA PHE A 77 -2.73 -0.81 6.06
C PHE A 77 -2.32 0.10 7.22
N HIS A 78 -1.81 1.29 6.87
CA HIS A 78 -1.53 2.35 7.85
C HIS A 78 -2.78 3.19 8.13
N ASP A 79 -2.77 3.96 9.22
CA ASP A 79 -3.85 4.83 9.66
C ASP A 79 -5.20 4.14 9.97
N SER A 80 -5.17 2.83 10.20
CA SER A 80 -6.34 2.02 10.55
C SER A 80 -6.99 2.43 11.87
N GLY A 81 -6.31 3.21 12.71
CA GLY A 81 -6.83 3.67 14.01
C GLY A 81 -7.93 4.73 13.88
N TRP A 82 -7.83 5.60 12.89
CA TRP A 82 -8.69 6.78 12.77
C TRP A 82 -9.27 7.00 11.37
N ALA A 83 -8.63 6.51 10.31
CA ALA A 83 -9.10 6.70 8.95
C ALA A 83 -10.26 5.75 8.64
N GLU A 84 -11.49 6.30 8.60
CA GLU A 84 -12.69 5.52 8.32
C GLU A 84 -12.65 4.85 6.94
N GLY A 85 -12.07 5.51 5.93
CA GLY A 85 -11.90 4.92 4.61
C GLY A 85 -11.03 3.66 4.63
N VAL A 86 -9.96 3.66 5.42
CA VAL A 86 -9.07 2.50 5.59
C VAL A 86 -9.79 1.36 6.28
N LYS A 87 -10.46 1.62 7.42
CA LYS A 87 -11.21 0.61 8.18
C LYS A 87 -12.22 -0.12 7.31
N ARG A 88 -13.01 0.63 6.55
CA ARG A 88 -14.02 0.08 5.66
C ARG A 88 -13.42 -0.80 4.56
N VAL A 89 -12.30 -0.42 3.95
CA VAL A 89 -11.64 -1.28 2.94
C VAL A 89 -11.13 -2.57 3.58
N ILE A 90 -10.54 -2.49 4.79
CA ILE A 90 -10.09 -3.68 5.52
C ILE A 90 -11.27 -4.63 5.74
N GLU A 91 -12.37 -4.15 6.30
CA GLU A 91 -13.54 -4.94 6.65
C GLU A 91 -14.27 -5.52 5.42
N GLU A 92 -14.52 -4.68 4.40
CA GLU A 92 -15.35 -5.03 3.24
C GLU A 92 -14.59 -5.83 2.18
N ASP A 93 -13.33 -5.48 1.88
CA ASP A 93 -12.61 -5.99 0.71
C ASP A 93 -11.42 -6.90 1.05
N VAL A 94 -10.80 -6.74 2.23
CA VAL A 94 -9.56 -7.42 2.58
C VAL A 94 -9.84 -8.63 3.46
N MET A 95 -10.54 -8.46 4.59
CA MET A 95 -10.84 -9.50 5.58
C MET A 95 -11.33 -10.84 5.02
N PRO A 96 -12.18 -10.90 3.97
CA PRO A 96 -12.58 -12.18 3.37
C PRO A 96 -11.40 -13.04 2.88
N LEU A 97 -10.29 -12.40 2.47
CA LEU A 97 -9.11 -13.02 1.87
C LEU A 97 -8.01 -13.39 2.88
N ILE A 98 -8.21 -13.18 4.18
CA ILE A 98 -7.12 -13.18 5.18
C ILE A 98 -7.20 -14.37 6.14
N SER A 99 -6.13 -15.14 6.23
CA SER A 99 -6.00 -16.34 7.06
C SER A 99 -5.77 -16.01 8.54
N SER A 100 -4.96 -14.98 8.79
CA SER A 100 -4.68 -14.43 10.12
C SER A 100 -4.36 -12.95 9.99
N TYR A 101 -4.65 -12.18 11.05
CA TYR A 101 -4.34 -10.76 11.10
C TYR A 101 -4.02 -10.35 12.54
N ASP A 102 -3.36 -9.21 12.67
CA ASP A 102 -3.11 -8.55 13.95
C ASP A 102 -3.02 -7.03 13.70
N TYR A 103 -2.99 -6.25 14.77
CA TYR A 103 -3.00 -4.80 14.68
C TYR A 103 -2.28 -4.12 15.84
N LEU A 104 -1.74 -2.95 15.52
CA LEU A 104 -1.34 -1.92 16.47
C LEU A 104 -2.38 -0.79 16.44
N PRO A 105 -2.34 0.17 17.39
CA PRO A 105 -3.35 1.24 17.46
C PRO A 105 -3.59 2.01 16.16
N ASN A 106 -2.59 2.10 15.26
CA ASN A 106 -2.69 2.82 14.00
C ASN A 106 -2.21 2.02 12.77
N MET A 107 -2.08 0.71 12.90
CA MET A 107 -1.62 -0.14 11.80
C MET A 107 -2.28 -1.49 11.89
N TRP A 108 -2.77 -2.01 10.78
CA TRP A 108 -3.36 -3.34 10.69
C TRP A 108 -2.61 -4.15 9.63
N TRP A 109 -2.42 -5.45 9.84
CA TRP A 109 -1.88 -6.33 8.81
C TRP A 109 -2.54 -7.70 8.81
N GLY A 110 -2.58 -8.33 7.64
CA GLY A 110 -3.14 -9.66 7.45
C GLY A 110 -2.33 -10.52 6.48
N VAL A 111 -2.42 -11.84 6.65
CA VAL A 111 -1.80 -12.86 5.80
C VAL A 111 -2.82 -13.40 4.81
N ILE A 112 -2.54 -13.34 3.51
CA ILE A 112 -3.43 -13.80 2.44
C ILE A 112 -3.58 -15.33 2.50
N LYS A 113 -4.83 -15.83 2.39
CA LYS A 113 -5.17 -17.26 2.34
C LYS A 113 -4.66 -17.94 1.08
#